data_AF-A0ABD2YM96-F1
#
_entry.id   AF-A0ABD2YM96-F1
#
_cell.length_a   1.000
_cell.length_b   1.000
_cell.length_c   1.000
_cell.angle_alpha   90.00
_cell.angle_beta   90.00
_cell.angle_gamma   90.00
#
_symmetry.space_group_name_H-M   'P 1'
#
loop_
_entity.id
_entity.type
_entity.pdbx_description
1 polymer ?
#
loop_
_entity_poly.entity_id
_entity_poly.type
_entity_poly.pdbx_seq_one_letter_code
_entity_poly.pdbx_strand_id
1 'polypeptide(L)'
;MALKLNVINFKSQKYPSFALPPMVSLSYPKFFMASSLRSGAKFREVENIKKPFTPPREVHVQPQDFLPDPASDGFHDQVKELRERAKEIPDDYFVVLVGDMITEEALRSYQSMLNTLDGVRDETGASLTPWAIWTRAWTAEENRHGDLLNKYLYLSGRVDMKRIEKTIHYLIRSGMVRSLLQFFFVVPFQL
;
A
#
# COMPACT_ATOMS: atom_id res chain seq x y z
N MET A 1 -18.23 -45.89 11.25
CA MET A 1 -19.19 -45.04 11.98
C MET A 1 -19.21 -43.68 11.30
N ALA A 2 -20.32 -43.32 10.65
CA ALA A 2 -20.44 -42.09 9.87
C ALA A 2 -21.01 -40.98 10.76
N LEU A 3 -20.27 -39.87 10.90
CA LEU A 3 -20.75 -38.68 11.62
C LEU A 3 -21.57 -37.82 10.65
N LYS A 4 -22.86 -37.66 10.96
CA LYS A 4 -23.79 -36.73 10.30
C LYS A 4 -23.34 -35.29 10.54
N LEU A 5 -23.07 -34.54 9.46
CA LEU A 5 -22.96 -33.08 9.50
C LEU A 5 -24.35 -32.47 9.30
N ASN A 6 -24.83 -31.73 10.31
CA ASN A 6 -26.06 -30.94 10.20
C ASN A 6 -25.83 -29.73 9.30
N VAL A 7 -26.67 -29.59 8.26
CA VAL A 7 -26.73 -28.42 7.40
C VAL A 7 -27.34 -27.27 8.20
N ILE A 8 -26.54 -26.24 8.48
CA ILE A 8 -27.03 -24.99 9.08
C ILE A 8 -27.79 -24.22 7.99
N ASN A 9 -29.11 -24.12 8.16
CA ASN A 9 -30.01 -23.37 7.28
C ASN A 9 -29.93 -21.88 7.62
N PHE A 10 -29.24 -21.08 6.81
CA PHE A 10 -29.25 -19.62 6.94
C PHE A 10 -30.55 -19.07 6.36
N LYS A 11 -31.50 -18.72 7.24
CA LYS A 11 -32.65 -17.89 6.86
C LYS A 11 -32.15 -16.48 6.55
N SER A 12 -32.39 -16.00 5.33
CA SER A 12 -32.19 -14.61 4.94
C SER A 12 -33.13 -13.71 5.76
N GLN A 13 -32.59 -12.94 6.69
CA GLN A 13 -33.28 -11.82 7.32
C GLN A 13 -33.11 -10.60 6.40
N LYS A 14 -34.22 -10.11 5.83
CA LYS A 14 -34.24 -8.82 5.12
C LYS A 14 -34.00 -7.70 6.13
N TYR A 15 -32.86 -7.04 6.04
CA TYR A 15 -32.59 -5.80 6.75
C TYR A 15 -33.36 -4.64 6.08
N PRO A 16 -33.91 -3.68 6.84
CA PRO A 16 -34.50 -2.48 6.26
C PRO A 16 -33.40 -1.66 5.56
N SER A 17 -33.73 -1.16 4.37
CA SER A 17 -32.90 -0.23 3.61
C SER A 17 -32.60 1.02 4.45
N PHE A 18 -31.33 1.20 4.82
CA PHE A 18 -30.84 2.48 5.35
C PHE A 18 -30.92 3.54 4.25
N ALA A 19 -31.73 4.58 4.47
CA ALA A 19 -31.72 5.78 3.64
C ALA A 19 -30.44 6.58 3.94
N LEU A 20 -29.71 6.99 2.90
CA LEU A 20 -28.59 7.91 3.05
C LEU A 20 -29.12 9.29 3.48
N PRO A 21 -28.49 9.98 4.45
CA PRO A 21 -28.79 11.37 4.73
C PRO A 21 -28.41 12.25 3.52
N PRO A 22 -29.07 13.41 3.34
CA PRO A 22 -28.77 14.30 2.23
C PRO A 22 -27.33 14.84 2.35
N MET A 23 -26.60 14.81 1.23
CA MET A 23 -25.23 15.31 1.10
C MET A 23 -25.14 16.77 1.52
N VAL A 24 -24.31 17.06 2.53
CA VAL A 24 -23.89 18.42 2.84
C VAL A 24 -22.91 18.85 1.74
N SER A 25 -23.27 19.88 0.97
CA SER A 25 -22.37 20.55 0.04
C SER A 25 -21.23 21.20 0.83
N LEU A 26 -20.05 20.58 0.84
CA LEU A 26 -18.85 21.26 1.28
C LEU A 26 -18.42 22.21 0.17
N SER A 27 -18.72 23.50 0.34
CA SER A 27 -18.16 24.55 -0.51
C SER A 27 -16.66 24.64 -0.23
N TYR A 28 -15.84 24.11 -1.14
CA TYR A 28 -14.40 24.32 -1.08
C TYR A 28 -14.10 25.80 -1.38
N PRO A 29 -13.23 26.46 -0.60
CA PRO A 29 -12.82 27.82 -0.93
C PRO A 29 -12.06 27.81 -2.26
N LYS A 30 -12.56 28.59 -3.23
CA LYS A 30 -11.87 28.87 -4.49
C LYS A 30 -10.60 29.67 -4.16
N PHE A 31 -9.44 29.04 -4.23
CA PHE A 31 -8.17 29.77 -4.22
C PHE A 31 -8.00 30.50 -5.55
N PHE A 32 -8.06 31.83 -5.52
CA PHE A 32 -7.66 32.69 -6.63
C PHE A 32 -6.14 32.90 -6.58
N MET A 33 -5.42 32.49 -7.62
CA MET A 33 -4.04 32.94 -7.83
C MET A 33 -4.06 34.32 -8.46
N ALA A 34 -3.68 35.34 -7.68
CA ALA A 34 -3.46 36.69 -8.20
C ALA A 34 -2.05 36.74 -8.82
N SER A 35 -1.98 36.75 -10.15
CA SER A 35 -0.78 37.17 -10.87
C SER A 35 -0.84 38.69 -11.10
N SER A 36 0.15 39.43 -10.58
CA SER A 36 0.82 40.51 -11.32
C SER A 36 1.91 41.23 -10.49
N LEU A 37 3.13 41.09 -11.02
CA LEU A 37 4.20 42.08 -11.20
C LEU A 37 4.95 42.67 -9.98
N ARG A 38 6.28 42.42 -9.94
CA ARG A 38 7.27 43.49 -10.16
C ARG A 38 8.64 42.93 -10.60
N SER A 39 9.19 43.55 -11.64
CA SER A 39 10.53 43.37 -12.18
C SER A 39 11.63 43.71 -11.17
N GLY A 40 12.77 43.02 -11.29
CA GLY A 40 14.06 43.56 -10.88
C GLY A 40 14.56 43.08 -9.52
N ALA A 41 14.91 41.80 -9.41
CA ALA A 41 15.95 41.37 -8.49
C ALA A 41 16.73 40.25 -9.19
N LYS A 42 18.05 40.43 -9.31
CA LYS A 42 18.99 39.41 -9.78
C LYS A 42 18.67 38.11 -9.05
N PHE A 43 18.32 37.08 -9.81
CA PHE A 43 18.26 35.70 -9.36
C PHE A 43 19.67 35.35 -8.87
N ARG A 44 19.94 35.55 -7.57
CA ARG A 44 21.07 34.92 -6.93
C ARG A 44 20.74 33.44 -6.96
N GLU A 45 21.47 32.75 -7.81
CA GLU A 45 21.51 31.31 -7.90
C GLU A 45 21.65 30.74 -6.50
N VAL A 46 20.56 30.17 -5.98
CA VAL A 46 20.59 29.39 -4.74
C VAL A 46 21.14 28.02 -5.12
N GLU A 47 22.44 27.96 -5.39
CA GLU A 47 23.21 26.71 -5.52
C GLU A 47 23.33 26.01 -4.15
N ASN A 48 22.22 25.67 -3.49
CA ASN A 48 22.18 24.61 -2.48
C ASN A 48 20.76 24.28 -2.00
N ILE A 49 19.79 24.17 -2.90
CA ILE A 49 18.54 23.47 -2.53
C ILE A 49 18.82 22.00 -2.76
N LYS A 50 19.28 21.27 -1.72
CA LYS A 50 19.11 19.81 -1.67
C LYS A 50 17.64 19.56 -2.03
N LYS A 51 17.38 19.06 -3.24
CA LYS A 51 16.03 18.86 -3.77
C LYS A 51 15.26 17.99 -2.76
N PRO A 52 14.31 18.56 -1.99
CA PRO A 52 13.78 17.91 -0.79
C PRO A 52 12.91 16.67 -1.08
N PHE A 53 12.68 16.37 -2.36
CA PHE A 53 11.78 15.32 -2.82
C PHE A 53 12.45 14.33 -3.78
N THR A 54 13.79 14.33 -3.86
CA THR A 54 14.49 13.30 -4.64
C THR A 54 14.72 12.10 -3.73
N PRO A 55 14.22 10.90 -4.08
CA PRO A 55 14.53 9.72 -3.30
C PRO A 55 16.06 9.50 -3.24
N PRO A 56 16.58 8.94 -2.14
CA PRO A 56 17.97 8.53 -2.04
C PRO A 56 18.35 7.64 -3.24
N ARG A 57 19.56 7.83 -3.79
CA ARG A 57 20.07 7.00 -4.89
C ARG A 57 20.40 5.57 -4.45
N GLU A 58 20.68 5.37 -3.18
CA GLU A 58 21.02 4.08 -2.59
C GLU A 58 19.86 3.61 -1.71
N VAL A 59 19.40 2.38 -1.92
CA VAL A 59 18.32 1.79 -1.15
C VAL A 59 18.94 0.94 -0.05
N HIS A 60 18.79 1.35 1.21
CA HIS A 60 19.52 0.74 2.33
C HIS A 60 18.90 -0.55 2.86
N VAL A 61 17.60 -0.79 2.62
CA VAL A 61 16.88 -1.93 3.18
C VAL A 61 16.01 -2.58 2.10
N GLN A 62 16.21 -3.87 1.89
CA GLN A 62 15.48 -4.71 0.96
C GLN A 62 14.77 -5.87 1.69
N PRO A 63 13.71 -6.45 1.09
CA PRO A 63 13.02 -7.59 1.69
C PRO A 63 13.96 -8.75 2.06
N GLN A 64 15.02 -8.97 1.27
CA GLN A 64 15.97 -10.04 1.49
C GLN A 64 16.76 -9.90 2.80
N ASP A 65 16.92 -8.68 3.33
CA ASP A 65 17.62 -8.45 4.59
C ASP A 65 16.87 -9.05 5.80
N PHE A 66 15.58 -9.36 5.64
CA PHE A 66 14.71 -9.91 6.70
C PHE A 66 14.25 -11.35 6.41
N LEU A 67 14.61 -11.91 5.26
CA LEU A 67 14.16 -13.23 4.82
C LEU A 67 15.33 -14.23 4.84
N PRO A 68 15.05 -15.53 5.01
CA PRO A 68 16.06 -16.56 4.82
C PRO A 68 16.81 -16.39 3.50
N ASP A 69 18.14 -16.50 3.53
CA ASP A 69 18.98 -16.33 2.35
C ASP A 69 18.97 -17.62 1.52
N PRO A 70 18.36 -17.63 0.31
CA PRO A 70 18.30 -18.82 -0.53
C PRO A 70 19.66 -19.25 -1.10
N ALA A 71 20.67 -18.38 -1.07
CA ALA A 71 22.03 -18.70 -1.51
C ALA A 71 22.91 -19.25 -0.39
N SER A 72 22.44 -19.22 0.86
CA SER A 72 23.17 -19.73 2.03
C SER A 72 23.00 -21.24 2.19
N ASP A 73 24.07 -21.94 2.56
CA ASP A 73 24.03 -23.35 2.96
C ASP A 73 23.06 -23.61 4.15
N GLY A 74 22.78 -22.57 4.94
CA GLY A 74 21.86 -22.59 6.08
C GLY A 74 20.40 -22.26 5.75
N PHE A 75 20.03 -22.11 4.46
CA PHE A 75 18.68 -21.69 4.05
C PHE A 75 17.57 -22.54 4.69
N HIS A 76 17.71 -23.87 4.64
CA HIS A 76 16.70 -24.78 5.15
C HIS A 76 16.51 -24.67 6.67
N ASP A 77 17.59 -24.44 7.41
CA ASP A 77 17.54 -24.26 8.86
C ASP A 77 16.89 -22.92 9.23
N GLN A 78 17.22 -21.85 8.50
CA GLN A 78 16.60 -20.53 8.68
C GLN A 78 15.09 -20.57 8.39
N VAL A 79 14.67 -21.27 7.32
CA VAL A 79 13.24 -21.47 7.01
C VAL A 79 12.56 -22.29 8.11
N LYS A 80 13.21 -23.34 8.61
CA LYS A 80 12.69 -24.14 9.72
C LYS A 80 12.49 -23.29 10.97
N GLU A 81 13.48 -22.49 11.36
CA GLU A 81 13.39 -21.59 12.51
C GLU A 81 12.26 -20.57 12.37
N LEU A 82 12.11 -19.96 11.19
CA LEU A 82 10.99 -19.05 10.90
C LEU A 82 9.65 -19.75 11.12
N ARG A 83 9.51 -20.99 10.64
CA ARG A 83 8.26 -21.77 10.79
C ARG A 83 7.99 -22.19 12.23
N GLU A 84 9.02 -22.52 13.01
CA GLU A 84 8.84 -22.81 14.44
C GLU A 84 8.33 -21.58 15.19
N ARG A 85 8.94 -20.41 14.98
CA ARG A 85 8.44 -19.14 15.56
C ARG A 85 7.01 -18.82 15.12
N ALA A 86 6.69 -19.05 13.84
CA ALA A 86 5.36 -18.80 13.29
C ALA A 86 4.25 -19.71 13.88
N LYS A 87 4.59 -20.85 14.49
CA LYS A 87 3.60 -21.70 15.18
C LYS A 87 3.14 -21.11 16.51
N GLU A 88 3.98 -20.31 17.16
CA GLU A 88 3.68 -19.68 18.45
C GLU A 88 2.79 -18.43 18.29
N ILE A 89 2.67 -17.92 17.07
CA ILE A 89 1.83 -16.76 16.76
C ILE A 89 0.37 -17.21 16.56
N PRO A 90 -0.60 -16.57 17.26
CA PRO A 90 -2.01 -16.94 17.18
C PRO A 90 -2.63 -16.62 15.81
N ASP A 91 -3.66 -17.40 15.43
CA ASP A 91 -4.33 -17.25 14.14
C ASP A 91 -4.96 -15.86 13.95
N ASP A 92 -5.47 -15.24 15.02
CA ASP A 92 -6.04 -13.88 14.99
C ASP A 92 -5.03 -12.85 14.47
N TYR A 93 -3.75 -13.02 14.81
CA TYR A 93 -2.68 -12.15 14.32
C TYR A 93 -2.45 -12.36 12.82
N PHE A 94 -2.46 -13.62 12.35
CA PHE A 94 -2.32 -13.93 10.93
C PHE A 94 -3.50 -13.39 10.10
N VAL A 95 -4.72 -13.35 10.64
CA VAL A 95 -5.87 -12.75 9.93
C VAL A 95 -5.61 -11.27 9.65
N VAL A 96 -5.13 -10.51 10.65
CA VAL A 96 -4.81 -9.09 10.48
C VAL A 96 -3.62 -8.90 9.54
N LEU A 97 -2.53 -9.66 9.74
CA LEU A 97 -1.33 -9.58 8.91
C LEU A 97 -1.59 -9.93 7.44
N VAL A 98 -2.49 -10.89 7.18
CA VAL A 98 -2.95 -11.22 5.82
C VAL A 98 -3.76 -10.06 5.24
N GLY A 99 -4.60 -9.41 6.04
CA GLY A 99 -5.31 -8.19 5.63
C GLY A 99 -4.34 -7.09 5.20
N ASP A 100 -3.35 -6.80 6.04
CA ASP A 100 -2.31 -5.81 5.76
C ASP A 100 -1.56 -6.15 4.47
N MET A 101 -1.09 -7.40 4.33
CA MET A 101 -0.40 -7.84 3.12
C MET A 101 -1.25 -7.70 1.85
N ILE A 102 -2.54 -8.07 1.91
CA ILE A 102 -3.47 -7.90 0.77
C ILE A 102 -3.58 -6.42 0.39
N THR A 103 -3.62 -5.51 1.37
CA THR A 103 -3.68 -4.07 1.10
C THR A 103 -2.38 -3.54 0.51
N GLU A 104 -1.21 -4.05 0.93
CA GLU A 104 0.09 -3.67 0.34
C GLU A 104 0.23 -4.15 -1.11
N GLU A 105 -0.25 -5.36 -1.42
CA GLU A 105 -0.25 -5.92 -2.79
C GLU A 105 -1.19 -5.19 -3.77
N ALA A 106 -2.13 -4.39 -3.25
CA ALA A 106 -3.01 -3.54 -4.06
C ALA A 106 -2.33 -2.25 -4.53
N LEU A 107 -1.01 -2.10 -4.37
CA LEU A 107 -0.21 -0.92 -4.75
C LEU A 107 -0.52 -0.33 -6.12
N ARG A 108 -0.75 -1.18 -7.14
CA ARG A 108 -1.12 -0.70 -8.50
C ARG A 108 -2.38 0.16 -8.50
N SER A 109 -3.35 -0.13 -7.63
CA SER A 109 -4.56 0.68 -7.46
C SER A 109 -4.25 2.03 -6.82
N TYR A 110 -3.31 2.09 -5.87
CA TYR A 110 -2.89 3.35 -5.23
C TYR A 110 -2.13 4.26 -6.18
N GLN A 111 -1.15 3.71 -6.92
CA GLN A 111 -0.43 4.49 -7.94
C GLN A 111 -1.38 5.04 -9.01
N SER A 112 -2.32 4.22 -9.48
CA SER A 112 -3.36 4.67 -10.41
C SER A 112 -4.18 5.80 -9.81
N MET A 113 -4.54 5.71 -8.53
CA MET A 113 -5.29 6.76 -7.85
C MET A 113 -4.50 8.08 -7.73
N LEU A 114 -3.21 8.02 -7.40
CA LEU A 114 -2.34 9.21 -7.39
C LEU A 114 -2.28 9.87 -8.78
N ASN A 115 -2.24 9.07 -9.85
CA ASN A 115 -2.30 9.55 -11.23
C ASN A 115 -3.68 10.05 -11.68
N THR A 116 -4.72 9.97 -10.84
CA THR A 116 -6.01 10.65 -11.08
C THR A 116 -6.11 12.02 -10.42
N LEU A 117 -5.08 12.46 -9.68
CA LEU A 117 -5.07 13.75 -9.02
C LEU A 117 -4.61 14.85 -9.98
N ASP A 118 -5.50 15.81 -10.24
CA ASP A 118 -5.20 16.95 -11.10
C ASP A 118 -4.03 17.77 -10.56
N GLY A 119 -3.10 18.14 -11.44
CA GLY A 119 -1.92 18.94 -11.10
C GLY A 119 -0.71 18.15 -10.58
N VAL A 120 -0.88 16.87 -10.21
CA VAL A 120 0.23 16.03 -9.71
C VAL A 120 0.42 14.71 -10.49
N ARG A 121 -0.52 14.34 -11.34
CA ARG A 121 -0.46 13.11 -12.15
C ARG A 121 0.77 13.04 -13.06
N ASP A 122 1.26 11.82 -13.28
CA ASP A 122 2.27 11.54 -14.29
C ASP A 122 1.63 11.33 -15.67
N GLU A 123 1.80 12.30 -16.58
CA GLU A 123 1.21 12.29 -17.93
C GLU A 123 1.85 11.26 -18.87
N THR A 124 3.08 10.83 -18.60
CA THR A 124 3.84 9.97 -19.52
C THR A 124 4.30 8.66 -18.89
N GLY A 125 4.14 8.51 -17.57
CA GLY A 125 4.75 7.41 -16.79
C GLY A 125 6.24 7.61 -16.51
N ALA A 126 6.84 8.66 -17.06
CA ALA A 126 8.24 9.03 -16.85
C ALA A 126 8.44 10.55 -16.81
N SER A 127 7.38 11.30 -16.47
CA SER A 127 7.46 12.76 -16.44
C SER A 127 8.51 13.22 -15.43
N LEU A 128 9.20 14.32 -15.77
CA LEU A 128 10.24 14.92 -14.95
C LEU A 128 9.68 15.94 -13.94
N THR A 129 8.36 16.04 -13.81
CA THR A 129 7.73 16.86 -12.78
C THR A 129 8.10 16.31 -11.39
N PRO A 130 8.29 17.17 -10.38
CA PRO A 130 8.60 16.73 -9.02
C PRO A 130 7.58 15.72 -8.47
N TRP A 131 6.29 15.93 -8.79
CA TRP A 131 5.21 15.04 -8.38
C TRP A 131 5.29 13.66 -9.03
N ALA A 132 5.60 13.59 -10.33
CA ALA A 132 5.77 12.31 -11.01
C ALA A 132 7.00 11.55 -10.51
N ILE A 133 8.10 12.25 -10.22
CA ILE A 133 9.30 11.67 -9.61
C ILE A 133 8.95 11.10 -8.22
N TRP A 134 8.27 11.88 -7.39
CA TRP A 134 7.83 11.43 -6.07
C TRP A 134 6.89 10.22 -6.14
N THR A 135 5.87 10.25 -7.01
CA THR A 135 4.91 9.12 -7.15
C THR A 135 5.63 7.82 -7.52
N ARG A 136 6.60 7.87 -8.45
CA ARG A 136 7.38 6.68 -8.84
C ARG A 136 8.32 6.23 -7.72
N ALA A 137 8.96 7.17 -7.04
CA ALA A 137 9.85 6.88 -5.92
C ALA A 137 9.10 6.20 -4.77
N TRP A 138 7.98 6.79 -4.34
CA TRP A 138 7.10 6.25 -3.31
C TRP A 138 6.59 4.86 -3.72
N THR A 139 6.13 4.69 -4.96
CA THR A 139 5.67 3.37 -5.46
C THR A 139 6.79 2.32 -5.37
N ALA A 140 8.03 2.69 -5.72
CA ALA A 140 9.16 1.76 -5.60
C ALA A 140 9.47 1.41 -4.14
N GLU A 141 9.30 2.35 -3.21
CA GLU A 141 9.49 2.12 -1.79
C GLU A 141 8.41 1.20 -1.21
N GLU A 142 7.12 1.46 -1.50
CA GLU A 142 5.97 0.68 -1.02
C GLU A 142 5.95 -0.75 -1.58
N ASN A 143 6.46 -0.97 -2.80
CA ASN A 143 6.51 -2.32 -3.39
C ASN A 143 7.26 -3.32 -2.49
N ARG A 144 8.26 -2.84 -1.73
CA ARG A 144 9.03 -3.69 -0.82
C ARG A 144 8.19 -4.20 0.37
N HIS A 145 7.16 -3.47 0.79
CA HIS A 145 6.29 -3.89 1.90
C HIS A 145 5.50 -5.15 1.54
N GLY A 146 4.82 -5.13 0.40
CA GLY A 146 4.11 -6.30 -0.14
C GLY A 146 5.06 -7.48 -0.38
N ASP A 147 6.21 -7.24 -1.01
CA ASP A 147 7.21 -8.28 -1.28
C ASP A 147 7.71 -9.00 -0.02
N LEU A 148 7.94 -8.26 1.07
CA LEU A 148 8.40 -8.81 2.34
C LEU A 148 7.29 -9.64 3.00
N LEU A 149 6.10 -9.06 3.13
CA LEU A 149 4.96 -9.72 3.80
C LEU A 149 4.50 -10.96 3.03
N ASN A 150 4.45 -10.91 1.70
CA ASN A 150 4.07 -12.04 0.86
C ASN A 150 5.00 -13.23 1.08
N LYS A 151 6.32 -13.01 0.98
CA LYS A 151 7.34 -14.05 1.17
C LYS A 151 7.33 -14.58 2.60
N TYR A 152 7.17 -13.71 3.60
CA TYR A 152 7.04 -14.13 4.99
C TYR A 152 5.83 -15.05 5.20
N LEU A 153 4.65 -14.64 4.74
CA LEU A 153 3.42 -15.44 4.85
C LEU A 153 3.53 -16.76 4.08
N TYR A 154 4.12 -16.74 2.88
CA TYR A 154 4.41 -17.94 2.10
C TYR A 154 5.31 -18.93 2.87
N LEU A 155 6.44 -18.45 3.41
CA LEU A 155 7.40 -19.28 4.14
C LEU A 155 6.86 -19.77 5.48
N SER A 156 5.99 -19.01 6.14
CA SER A 156 5.38 -19.38 7.41
C SER A 156 4.63 -20.72 7.34
N GLY A 157 3.99 -21.00 6.20
CA GLY A 157 3.13 -22.16 6.01
C GLY A 157 1.89 -22.18 6.92
N ARG A 158 1.51 -21.02 7.49
CA ARG A 158 0.35 -20.88 8.39
C ARG A 158 -0.93 -20.45 7.66
N VAL A 159 -0.83 -20.01 6.41
CA VAL A 159 -1.93 -19.41 5.64
C VAL A 159 -2.15 -20.09 4.28
N ASP A 160 -3.37 -19.98 3.75
CA ASP A 160 -3.73 -20.48 2.42
C ASP A 160 -3.42 -19.40 1.34
N MET A 161 -2.20 -19.44 0.80
CA MET A 161 -1.73 -18.47 -0.20
C MET A 161 -2.62 -18.42 -1.43
N LYS A 162 -3.21 -19.54 -1.87
CA LYS A 162 -4.09 -19.59 -3.04
C LYS A 162 -5.36 -18.76 -2.83
N ARG A 163 -5.90 -18.73 -1.61
CA ARG A 163 -7.05 -17.87 -1.28
C ARG A 163 -6.64 -16.40 -1.21
N ILE A 164 -5.47 -16.13 -0.66
CA ILE A 164 -4.95 -14.76 -0.55
C ILE A 164 -4.71 -14.16 -1.94
N GLU A 165 -4.02 -14.87 -2.82
CA GLU A 165 -3.78 -14.46 -4.22
C GLU A 165 -5.07 -14.20 -4.99
N LYS A 166 -6.09 -15.05 -4.80
CA LYS A 166 -7.43 -14.79 -5.37
C LYS A 166 -8.05 -13.52 -4.81
N THR A 167 -7.89 -13.26 -3.52
CA THR A 167 -8.43 -12.06 -2.86
C THR A 167 -7.75 -10.80 -3.39
N ILE A 168 -6.42 -10.81 -3.53
CA ILE A 168 -5.64 -9.74 -4.17
C ILE A 168 -6.15 -9.51 -5.60
N HIS A 169 -6.33 -10.57 -6.38
CA HIS A 169 -6.87 -10.46 -7.73
C HIS A 169 -8.25 -9.79 -7.74
N TYR A 170 -9.16 -10.22 -6.87
CA TYR A 170 -10.49 -9.61 -6.76
C TYR A 170 -10.42 -8.15 -6.34
N LEU A 171 -9.54 -7.81 -5.39
CA LEU A 171 -9.37 -6.44 -4.89
C LEU A 171 -8.85 -5.52 -6.00
N ILE A 172 -7.75 -5.88 -6.68
CA ILE A 172 -7.19 -5.10 -7.78
C ILE A 172 -8.21 -4.94 -8.91
N ARG A 173 -8.94 -6.01 -9.25
CA ARG A 173 -9.99 -5.97 -10.28
C ARG A 173 -11.17 -5.07 -9.89
N SER A 174 -11.51 -5.03 -8.61
CA SER A 174 -12.63 -4.21 -8.10
C SER A 174 -12.25 -2.73 -7.99
N GLY A 175 -10.95 -2.44 -7.82
CA GLY A 175 -10.46 -1.09 -7.58
C GLY A 175 -10.85 -0.56 -6.20
N MET A 176 -10.56 0.72 -5.95
CA MET A 176 -10.86 1.38 -4.69
C MET A 176 -11.36 2.81 -4.91
N VAL A 177 -12.32 3.24 -4.09
CA VAL A 177 -12.83 4.62 -4.09
C VAL A 177 -12.04 5.47 -3.09
N ARG A 178 -11.66 6.68 -3.50
CA ARG A 178 -10.75 7.60 -2.78
C ARG A 178 -11.12 7.90 -1.33
N SER A 179 -12.41 7.84 -0.96
CA SER A 179 -12.86 8.08 0.42
C SER A 179 -12.28 7.10 1.45
N LEU A 180 -11.66 6.00 1.01
CA LEU A 180 -11.07 4.97 1.87
C LEU A 180 -9.56 5.19 2.16
N LEU A 181 -8.89 6.14 1.49
CA LEU A 181 -7.44 6.36 1.64
C LEU A 181 -7.04 7.18 2.88
N GLN A 182 -7.99 7.77 3.59
CA GLN A 182 -7.69 8.69 4.69
C GLN A 182 -6.94 8.01 5.86
N PHE A 183 -6.87 6.69 5.87
CA PHE A 183 -6.16 5.88 6.88
C PHE A 183 -4.66 5.66 6.60
N PHE A 184 -4.18 5.82 5.36
CA PHE A 184 -2.79 5.44 5.01
C PHE A 184 -1.80 6.61 4.93
N PHE A 185 -2.27 7.87 4.87
CA PHE A 185 -1.40 9.04 4.64
C PHE A 185 -0.84 9.70 5.92
N VAL A 186 -0.87 9.02 7.07
CA VAL A 186 -0.34 9.55 8.33
C VAL A 186 0.82 8.69 8.82
N VAL A 187 1.96 8.76 8.13
CA VAL A 187 3.26 8.48 8.74
C VAL A 187 4.12 9.72 8.54
N PRO A 188 4.44 10.48 9.61
CA PRO A 188 5.37 11.59 9.51
C PRO A 188 6.78 11.01 9.35
N PHE A 189 7.49 11.47 8.31
CA PHE A 189 8.92 11.31 8.14
C PHE A 189 9.65 11.73 9.44
N GLN A 190 10.34 10.79 10.09
CA GLN A 190 11.44 11.13 10.98
C GLN A 190 12.72 11.16 10.15
N LEU A 191 13.27 12.38 10.07
CA LEU A 191 14.57 12.74 9.51
C LEU A 191 15.72 12.10 10.28
#